data_AF-A0A5K7TRQ9-F1
#
_entry.id   AF-A0A5K7TRQ9-F1
#
_cell.length_a   1.000
_cell.length_b   1.000
_cell.length_c   1.000
_cell.angle_alpha   90.00
_cell.angle_beta   90.00
_cell.angle_gamma   90.00
#
_symmetry.space_group_name_H-M   'P 1'
#
loop_
_entity.id
_entity.type
_entity.pdbx_description
1 polymer ?
#
loop_
_entity_poly.entity_id
_entity_poly.type
_entity_poly.pdbx_seq_one_letter_code
_entity_poly.pdbx_strand_id
1 'polypeptide(L)'
;MTAFYLTCSLALYLLALCFDGALMGAGRHMPALQMLLYGPWGVPFGLFQWFANPLLALAVLAHRRYRRLALVAGLCALYLAASSFGIERLPDNISYAFQTRTGFGAGFYLWLTSIALFCAGQAWYCWKARSSADMPGWHWLDVALIAALAVALYAATQMPSLRFEPGKVLMPPEQLQAF
;
A
#
# COMPACT_ATOMS: atom_id res chain seq x y z
N MET A 1 -6.64 -24.48 6.71
CA MET A 1 -6.50 -23.45 5.65
C MET A 1 -5.45 -22.39 5.96
N THR A 2 -4.51 -22.63 6.89
CA THR A 2 -3.60 -21.57 7.35
C THR A 2 -2.31 -21.47 6.54
N ALA A 3 -1.86 -22.51 5.84
CA ALA A 3 -0.56 -22.51 5.15
C ALA A 3 -0.43 -21.42 4.06
N PHE A 4 -1.54 -21.00 3.46
CA PHE A 4 -1.56 -20.06 2.33
C PHE A 4 -1.87 -18.61 2.74
N TYR A 5 -1.85 -18.28 4.04
CA TYR A 5 -2.16 -16.91 4.49
C TYR A 5 -1.25 -15.85 3.85
N LEU A 6 0.02 -16.19 3.63
CA LEU A 6 0.99 -15.33 2.96
C LEU A 6 0.62 -15.13 1.49
N THR A 7 0.37 -16.23 0.76
CA THR A 7 -0.03 -16.20 -0.64
C THR A 7 -1.32 -15.40 -0.84
N CYS A 8 -2.34 -15.62 0.01
CA CYS A 8 -3.59 -14.88 -0.06
C CYS A 8 -3.41 -13.41 0.28
N SER A 9 -2.57 -13.07 1.26
CA SER A 9 -2.23 -11.68 1.57
C SER A 9 -1.56 -10.99 0.38
N LEU A 10 -0.52 -11.61 -0.20
CA LEU A 10 0.18 -11.08 -1.37
C LEU A 10 -0.74 -10.94 -2.59
N ALA A 11 -1.61 -11.92 -2.84
CA ALA A 11 -2.56 -11.88 -3.94
C ALA A 11 -3.59 -10.75 -3.76
N LEU A 12 -4.15 -10.58 -2.56
CA LEU A 12 -5.06 -9.48 -2.25
C LEU A 12 -4.36 -8.11 -2.37
N TYR A 13 -3.12 -8.02 -1.91
CA TYR A 13 -2.32 -6.79 -2.02
C TYR A 13 -2.10 -6.43 -3.50
N LEU A 14 -1.71 -7.41 -4.33
CA LEU A 14 -1.50 -7.19 -5.76
C LEU A 14 -2.82 -6.82 -6.47
N LEU A 15 -3.91 -7.52 -6.14
CA LEU A 15 -5.24 -7.23 -6.67
C LEU A 15 -5.71 -5.82 -6.31
N ALA A 16 -5.40 -5.34 -5.10
CA ALA A 16 -5.73 -3.99 -4.68
C ALA A 16 -5.19 -2.91 -5.63
N LEU A 17 -4.02 -3.14 -6.22
CA LEU A 17 -3.36 -2.18 -7.12
C LEU A 17 -4.10 -1.99 -8.45
N CYS A 18 -5.02 -2.89 -8.80
CA CYS A 18 -5.86 -2.78 -9.99
C CYS A 18 -7.08 -1.85 -9.81
N PHE A 19 -7.30 -1.32 -8.59
CA PHE A 19 -8.47 -0.52 -8.25
C PHE A 19 -8.08 0.86 -7.70
N ASP A 20 -9.08 1.74 -7.55
CA ASP A 20 -8.91 3.00 -6.84
C ASP A 20 -8.69 2.78 -5.35
N GLY A 21 -7.75 3.52 -4.77
CA GLY A 21 -7.52 3.56 -3.34
C GLY A 21 -8.37 4.64 -2.67
N ALA A 22 -8.54 5.79 -3.30
CA ALA A 22 -9.32 6.90 -2.75
C ALA A 22 -10.25 7.55 -3.78
N LEU A 23 -11.41 8.00 -3.29
CA LEU A 23 -12.36 8.81 -4.02
C LEU A 23 -12.27 10.24 -3.48
N MET A 24 -12.23 11.22 -4.38
CA MET A 24 -12.06 12.64 -4.07
C MET A 24 -13.24 13.46 -4.61
N GLY A 25 -13.34 14.71 -4.18
CA GLY A 25 -14.35 15.65 -4.66
C GLY A 25 -14.31 15.84 -6.19
N ALA A 26 -15.43 16.30 -6.75
CA ALA A 26 -15.61 16.58 -8.19
C ALA A 26 -15.35 15.37 -9.12
N GLY A 27 -15.70 14.16 -8.67
CA GLY A 27 -15.58 12.93 -9.46
C GLY A 27 -14.14 12.46 -9.68
N ARG A 28 -13.17 13.06 -8.99
CA ARG A 28 -11.76 12.64 -9.06
C ARG A 28 -11.54 11.38 -8.22
N HIS A 29 -10.59 10.56 -8.64
CA HIS A 29 -10.20 9.34 -7.95
C HIS A 29 -8.68 9.19 -8.00
N MET A 30 -8.14 8.43 -7.05
CA MET A 30 -6.71 8.14 -6.96
C MET A 30 -6.49 6.63 -7.02
N PRO A 31 -5.87 6.10 -8.09
CA PRO A 31 -5.51 4.69 -8.20
C PRO A 31 -4.65 4.23 -7.03
N ALA A 32 -4.92 3.03 -6.49
CA ALA A 32 -4.12 2.47 -5.39
C ALA A 32 -2.65 2.31 -5.77
N LEU A 33 -2.37 1.94 -7.03
CA LEU A 33 -1.01 1.89 -7.57
C LEU A 33 -0.31 3.26 -7.53
N GLN A 34 -1.04 4.34 -7.83
CA GLN A 34 -0.51 5.70 -7.72
C GLN A 34 -0.22 6.07 -6.26
N MET A 35 -1.13 5.72 -5.34
CA MET A 35 -0.95 5.96 -3.90
C MET A 35 0.26 5.20 -3.34
N LEU A 36 0.53 3.98 -3.82
CA LEU A 36 1.70 3.20 -3.42
C LEU A 36 2.99 3.85 -3.92
N LEU A 37 3.04 4.25 -5.20
CA LEU A 37 4.22 4.80 -5.84
C LEU A 37 4.60 6.20 -5.29
N TYR A 38 3.60 7.05 -5.06
CA TYR A 38 3.81 8.45 -4.64
C TYR A 38 3.49 8.73 -3.18
N GLY A 39 3.00 7.74 -2.43
CA GLY A 39 2.78 7.87 -0.99
C GLY A 39 4.00 8.30 -0.16
N PRO A 40 5.28 8.03 -0.54
CA PRO A 40 6.41 8.64 0.17
C PRO A 40 6.38 10.17 0.18
N TRP A 41 5.86 10.80 -0.89
CA TRP A 41 5.72 12.25 -0.98
C TRP A 41 4.61 12.80 -0.07
N GLY A 42 3.75 11.93 0.47
CA GLY A 42 2.76 12.30 1.48
C GLY A 42 3.37 12.52 2.87
N VAL A 43 4.57 12.00 3.14
CA VAL A 43 5.20 12.04 4.48
C VAL A 43 5.46 13.47 4.97
N PRO A 44 6.00 14.42 4.17
CA PRO A 44 6.11 15.82 4.56
C PRO A 44 4.77 16.49 4.90
N PHE A 45 3.65 15.92 4.43
CA PHE A 45 2.30 16.42 4.67
C PHE A 45 1.56 15.67 5.79
N GLY A 46 2.28 14.87 6.59
CA GLY A 46 1.70 14.12 7.71
C GLY A 46 0.97 12.82 7.31
N LEU A 47 1.06 12.40 6.05
CA LEU A 47 0.47 11.14 5.57
C LEU A 47 1.41 9.96 5.84
N PHE A 48 1.58 9.63 7.12
CA PHE A 48 2.50 8.57 7.57
C PHE A 48 1.98 7.15 7.31
N GLN A 49 0.73 6.98 6.89
CA GLN A 49 0.10 5.69 6.66
C GLN A 49 0.78 4.89 5.56
N TRP A 50 1.50 5.55 4.66
CA TRP A 50 2.32 4.88 3.65
C TRP A 50 3.36 3.93 4.27
N PHE A 51 3.85 4.19 5.49
CA PHE A 51 4.79 3.31 6.20
C PHE A 51 4.21 1.93 6.54
N ALA A 52 2.90 1.71 6.42
CA ALA A 52 2.32 0.38 6.49
C ALA A 52 2.90 -0.58 5.43
N ASN A 53 3.29 -0.07 4.25
CA ASN A 53 3.86 -0.88 3.17
C ASN A 53 5.26 -1.45 3.50
N PRO A 54 6.28 -0.64 3.85
CA PRO A 54 7.58 -1.18 4.23
C PRO A 54 7.52 -2.03 5.51
N LEU A 55 6.61 -1.74 6.45
CA LEU A 55 6.39 -2.60 7.62
C LEU A 55 5.80 -3.96 7.24
N LEU A 56 4.82 -4.00 6.33
CA LEU A 56 4.29 -5.26 5.80
C LEU A 56 5.37 -6.04 5.05
N ALA A 57 6.18 -5.37 4.23
CA ALA A 57 7.30 -6.01 3.53
C ALA A 57 8.30 -6.64 4.51
N LEU A 58 8.69 -5.90 5.56
CA LEU A 58 9.53 -6.44 6.63
C LEU A 58 8.86 -7.66 7.30
N ALA A 59 7.57 -7.58 7.59
CA ALA A 59 6.82 -8.66 8.21
C ALA A 59 6.81 -9.93 7.34
N VAL A 60 6.54 -9.78 6.04
CA VAL A 60 6.57 -10.85 5.05
C VAL A 60 7.97 -11.48 4.95
N LEU A 61 9.04 -10.70 4.90
CA LEU A 61 10.40 -11.25 4.83
C LEU A 61 10.82 -11.95 6.13
N ALA A 62 10.35 -11.46 7.28
CA ALA A 62 10.67 -11.98 8.60
C ALA A 62 9.78 -13.16 9.06
N HIS A 63 8.69 -13.47 8.34
CA HIS A 63 7.56 -14.30 8.82
C HIS A 63 7.99 -15.64 9.45
N ARG A 64 8.99 -16.30 8.86
CA ARG A 64 9.49 -17.61 9.30
C ARG A 64 10.57 -17.52 10.37
N ARG A 65 11.67 -16.79 10.08
CA ARG A 65 12.86 -16.74 10.94
C ARG A 65 12.63 -15.93 12.21
N TYR A 66 11.93 -14.80 12.09
CA TYR A 66 11.67 -13.88 13.19
C TYR A 66 10.17 -13.71 13.39
N ARG A 67 9.46 -14.82 13.61
CA ARG A 67 7.99 -14.89 13.67
C ARG A 67 7.31 -13.82 14.54
N ARG A 68 7.88 -13.49 15.69
CA ARG A 68 7.35 -12.47 16.62
C ARG A 68 7.58 -11.06 16.09
N LEU A 69 8.78 -10.80 15.53
CA LEU A 69 9.07 -9.53 14.85
C LEU A 69 8.12 -9.33 13.68
N ALA A 70 7.87 -10.38 12.89
CA ALA A 70 6.92 -10.32 11.79
C ALA A 70 5.50 -10.01 12.26
N LEU A 71 5.04 -10.61 13.37
CA LEU A 71 3.74 -10.29 13.94
C LEU A 71 3.67 -8.83 14.41
N VAL A 72 4.67 -8.35 15.13
CA VAL A 72 4.71 -6.95 15.60
C VAL A 72 4.75 -5.98 14.42
N ALA A 73 5.61 -6.22 13.43
CA ALA A 73 5.69 -5.40 12.22
C ALA A 73 4.36 -5.40 11.45
N GLY A 74 3.70 -6.56 11.33
CA GLY A 74 2.38 -6.68 10.72
C GLY A 74 1.30 -5.91 11.48
N LEU A 75 1.26 -6.01 12.81
CA LEU A 75 0.30 -5.27 13.63
C LEU A 75 0.53 -3.75 13.57
N CYS A 76 1.79 -3.30 13.55
CA CYS A 76 2.13 -1.90 13.32
C CYS A 76 1.69 -1.44 11.93
N ALA A 77 1.90 -2.28 10.90
CA ALA A 77 1.40 -2.01 9.55
C ALA A 77 -0.13 -1.89 9.52
N LEU A 78 -0.83 -2.79 10.21
CA LEU A 78 -2.30 -2.77 10.29
C LEU A 78 -2.81 -1.53 11.02
N TYR A 79 -2.17 -1.14 12.12
CA TYR A 79 -2.49 0.08 12.85
C TYR A 79 -2.34 1.32 11.97
N LEU A 80 -1.20 1.45 11.26
CA LEU A 80 -0.98 2.56 10.33
C LEU A 80 -2.00 2.54 9.19
N ALA A 81 -2.27 1.38 8.59
CA ALA A 81 -3.27 1.24 7.54
C ALA A 81 -4.67 1.64 8.02
N ALA A 82 -5.10 1.18 9.20
CA ALA A 82 -6.38 1.54 9.80
C ALA A 82 -6.46 3.03 10.17
N SER A 83 -5.35 3.64 10.60
CA SER A 83 -5.33 5.08 10.88
C SER A 83 -5.65 5.94 9.65
N SER A 84 -5.59 5.36 8.43
CA SER A 84 -5.99 6.04 7.19
C SER A 84 -7.44 6.50 7.23
N PHE A 85 -8.32 5.85 8.00
CA PHE A 85 -9.71 6.29 8.16
C PHE A 85 -9.81 7.75 8.63
N GLY A 86 -8.84 8.23 9.42
CA GLY A 86 -8.74 9.62 9.86
C GLY A 86 -8.20 10.63 8.83
N ILE A 87 -7.79 10.19 7.63
CA ILE A 87 -7.29 11.10 6.58
C ILE A 87 -8.46 11.77 5.86
N GLU A 88 -8.73 13.04 6.15
CA GLU A 88 -9.83 13.75 5.49
C GLU A 88 -9.46 14.36 4.13
N ARG A 89 -8.17 14.59 3.91
CA ARG A 89 -7.66 15.30 2.74
C ARG A 89 -6.46 14.59 2.12
N LEU A 90 -6.44 14.55 0.80
CA LEU A 90 -5.36 13.99 0.01
C LEU A 90 -4.89 15.03 -1.01
N PRO A 91 -3.57 15.16 -1.26
CA PRO A 91 -3.07 15.98 -2.35
C PRO A 91 -3.55 15.38 -3.67
N ASP A 92 -4.08 16.22 -4.56
CA ASP A 92 -4.34 15.77 -5.92
C ASP A 92 -3.03 15.52 -6.69
N ASN A 93 -3.13 14.78 -7.79
CA ASN A 93 -2.00 14.36 -8.61
C ASN A 93 -1.60 15.36 -9.71
N ILE A 94 -2.22 16.54 -9.77
CA ILE A 94 -2.04 17.53 -10.85
C ILE A 94 -1.53 18.87 -10.31
N SER A 95 -2.17 19.38 -9.28
CA SER A 95 -1.95 20.70 -8.68
C SER A 95 -1.36 20.65 -7.27
N TYR A 96 -1.29 19.48 -6.64
CA TYR A 96 -0.98 19.29 -5.22
C TYR A 96 -1.94 20.03 -4.27
N ALA A 97 -3.06 20.53 -4.78
CA ALA A 97 -4.12 21.05 -3.95
C ALA A 97 -4.72 19.91 -3.12
N PHE A 98 -4.86 20.15 -1.81
CA PHE A 98 -5.51 19.20 -0.93
C PHE A 98 -7.00 19.14 -1.24
N GLN A 99 -7.43 18.01 -1.79
CA GLN A 99 -8.83 17.71 -2.07
C GLN A 99 -9.42 16.93 -0.90
N THR A 100 -10.68 17.21 -0.59
CA THR A 100 -11.42 16.42 0.40
C THR A 100 -11.64 15.01 -0.12
N ARG A 101 -11.25 14.01 0.68
CA ARG A 101 -11.52 12.60 0.43
C ARG A 101 -13.00 12.34 0.69
N THR A 102 -13.75 11.99 -0.35
CA THR A 102 -15.18 11.66 -0.25
C THR A 102 -15.41 10.22 0.15
N GLY A 103 -14.44 9.34 -0.09
CA GLY A 103 -14.50 7.94 0.33
C GLY A 103 -13.25 7.14 -0.02
N PHE A 104 -13.28 5.86 0.32
CA PHE A 104 -12.25 4.89 -0.06
C PHE A 104 -12.74 4.02 -1.22
N GLY A 105 -11.85 3.76 -2.17
CA GLY A 105 -12.10 2.84 -3.26
C GLY A 105 -11.87 1.38 -2.85
N ALA A 106 -12.23 0.44 -3.75
CA ALA A 106 -12.06 -0.99 -3.51
C ALA A 106 -10.61 -1.41 -3.23
N GLY A 107 -9.64 -0.72 -3.86
CA GLY A 107 -8.22 -0.97 -3.66
C GLY A 107 -7.79 -0.75 -2.21
N PHE A 108 -8.34 0.27 -1.54
CA PHE A 108 -8.04 0.48 -0.12
C PHE A 108 -8.52 -0.67 0.78
N TYR A 109 -9.75 -1.14 0.57
CA TYR A 109 -10.30 -2.23 1.39
C TYR A 109 -9.58 -3.55 1.13
N LEU A 110 -9.21 -3.84 -0.12
CA LEU A 110 -8.42 -5.02 -0.48
C LEU A 110 -7.02 -4.96 0.15
N TRP A 111 -6.38 -3.79 0.10
CA TRP A 111 -5.09 -3.54 0.74
C TRP A 111 -5.16 -3.72 2.26
N LEU A 112 -6.15 -3.11 2.93
CA LEU A 112 -6.33 -3.27 4.38
C LEU A 112 -6.60 -4.73 4.76
N THR A 113 -7.45 -5.42 3.99
CA THR A 113 -7.75 -6.84 4.18
C THR A 113 -6.52 -7.72 3.99
N SER A 114 -5.65 -7.39 3.04
CA SER A 114 -4.39 -8.12 2.82
C SER A 114 -3.51 -8.10 4.06
N ILE A 115 -3.40 -6.95 4.73
CA ILE A 115 -2.62 -6.78 5.96
C ILE A 115 -3.28 -7.51 7.13
N ALA A 116 -4.60 -7.38 7.27
CA ALA A 116 -5.35 -8.05 8.32
C ALA A 116 -5.23 -9.58 8.20
N LEU A 117 -5.32 -10.12 6.98
CA LEU A 117 -5.16 -11.55 6.71
C LEU A 117 -3.76 -12.04 7.05
N PHE A 118 -2.72 -11.26 6.70
CA PHE A 118 -1.35 -11.55 7.11
C PHE A 118 -1.24 -11.64 8.64
N CYS A 119 -1.75 -10.63 9.36
CA CYS A 119 -1.70 -10.57 10.82
C CYS A 119 -2.42 -11.75 11.47
N ALA A 120 -3.63 -12.09 10.98
CA ALA A 120 -4.40 -13.21 11.49
C ALA A 120 -3.67 -14.56 11.29
N GLY A 121 -3.13 -14.79 10.10
CA GLY A 121 -2.35 -15.99 9.81
C GLY A 121 -1.07 -16.07 10.62
N GLN A 122 -0.32 -14.97 10.72
CA GLN A 122 0.91 -14.88 11.48
C GLN A 122 0.65 -15.09 12.99
N ALA A 123 -0.42 -14.50 13.54
CA ALA A 123 -0.82 -14.67 14.93
C ALA A 123 -1.18 -16.14 15.22
N TRP A 124 -1.97 -16.77 14.34
CA TRP A 124 -2.33 -18.18 14.45
C TRP A 124 -1.10 -19.08 14.50
N TYR A 125 -0.15 -18.88 13.59
CA TYR A 125 1.08 -19.68 13.59
C TYR A 125 1.99 -19.35 14.77
N CYS A 126 2.10 -18.09 15.19
CA CYS A 126 2.86 -17.74 16.39
C CYS A 126 2.31 -18.45 17.63
N TRP A 127 1.00 -18.65 17.70
CA TRP A 127 0.35 -19.40 18.78
C TRP A 127 0.56 -20.91 18.69
N LYS A 128 0.43 -21.49 17.49
CA LYS A 128 0.52 -22.96 17.29
C LYS A 128 1.96 -23.49 17.22
N ALA A 129 2.87 -22.76 16.58
CA ALA A 129 4.22 -23.22 16.32
C ALA A 129 5.05 -23.22 17.60
N ARG A 130 5.87 -24.25 17.82
CA ARG A 130 6.83 -24.29 18.94
C ARG A 130 8.19 -23.74 18.50
N SER A 131 8.55 -23.96 17.24
CA SER A 131 9.80 -23.52 16.62
C SER A 131 9.59 -22.77 15.29
N SER A 132 10.66 -22.19 14.72
CA SER A 132 10.63 -21.60 13.37
C SER A 132 10.53 -22.64 12.24
N ALA A 133 10.78 -23.92 12.53
CA ALA A 133 10.62 -25.00 11.56
C ALA A 133 9.13 -25.33 11.32
N ASP A 134 8.28 -25.06 12.30
CA ASP A 134 6.83 -25.32 12.24
C ASP A 134 6.06 -24.20 11.49
N MET A 135 6.74 -23.12 11.14
CA MET A 135 6.20 -22.03 10.34
C MET A 135 6.11 -22.44 8.86
N PRO A 136 5.05 -22.03 8.14
CA PRO A 136 4.98 -22.22 6.69
C PRO A 136 6.23 -21.67 6.01
N GLY A 137 6.74 -22.43 5.04
CA GLY A 137 7.83 -22.00 4.19
C GLY A 137 7.33 -21.12 3.05
N TRP A 138 8.28 -20.60 2.26
CA TRP A 138 7.99 -19.94 1.01
C TRP A 138 7.43 -20.94 -0.01
N HIS A 139 6.33 -20.58 -0.64
CA HIS A 139 5.85 -21.23 -1.85
C HIS A 139 6.40 -20.51 -3.09
N TRP A 140 6.57 -21.22 -4.20
CA TRP A 140 6.93 -20.61 -5.49
C TRP A 140 5.95 -19.52 -5.93
N LEU A 141 4.66 -19.67 -5.57
CA LEU A 141 3.64 -18.67 -5.82
C LEU A 141 3.90 -17.36 -5.05
N ASP A 142 4.40 -17.41 -3.82
CA ASP A 142 4.72 -16.20 -3.06
C ASP A 142 5.84 -15.41 -3.75
N VAL A 143 6.86 -16.13 -4.24
CA VAL A 143 7.97 -15.53 -5.00
C VAL A 143 7.46 -14.92 -6.30
N ALA A 144 6.58 -15.62 -7.03
CA ALA A 144 5.98 -15.11 -8.24
C ALA A 144 5.12 -13.85 -8.00
N LEU A 145 4.36 -13.81 -6.90
CA LEU A 145 3.56 -12.64 -6.51
C LEU A 145 4.42 -11.44 -6.12
N ILE A 146 5.53 -11.66 -5.41
CA ILE A 146 6.50 -10.61 -5.09
C ILE A 146 7.16 -10.07 -6.36
N ALA A 147 7.53 -10.95 -7.29
CA ALA A 147 8.06 -10.55 -8.59
C ALA A 147 7.03 -9.75 -9.39
N ALA A 148 5.77 -10.18 -9.40
CA ALA A 148 4.68 -9.45 -10.05
C ALA A 148 4.46 -8.06 -9.43
N LEU A 149 4.57 -7.92 -8.11
CA LEU A 149 4.52 -6.63 -7.42
C LEU A 149 5.66 -5.71 -7.86
N ALA A 150 6.89 -6.22 -7.95
CA ALA A 150 8.05 -5.46 -8.43
C ALA A 150 7.87 -5.01 -9.89
N VAL A 151 7.35 -5.90 -10.75
CA VAL A 151 7.03 -5.57 -12.15
C VAL A 151 5.94 -4.53 -12.24
N ALA A 152 4.88 -4.62 -11.43
CA ALA A 152 3.80 -3.64 -11.40
C ALA A 152 4.31 -2.25 -10.99
N LEU A 153 5.18 -2.19 -9.97
CA LEU A 153 5.84 -0.94 -9.55
C LEU A 153 6.72 -0.38 -10.65
N TYR A 154 7.54 -1.20 -11.29
CA TYR A 154 8.38 -0.78 -12.41
C TYR A 154 7.53 -0.24 -13.57
N ALA A 155 6.52 -0.99 -14.00
CA ALA A 155 5.60 -0.58 -15.06
C ALA A 155 4.90 0.75 -14.71
N ALA A 156 4.49 0.93 -13.45
CA ALA A 156 3.86 2.16 -12.99
C ALA A 156 4.75 3.41 -13.19
N THR A 157 6.08 3.29 -13.01
CA THR A 157 7.02 4.40 -13.27
C THR A 157 7.08 4.79 -14.76
N GLN A 158 6.73 3.87 -15.65
CA GLN A 158 6.74 4.09 -17.10
C GLN A 158 5.42 4.63 -17.62
N MET A 159 4.32 4.54 -16.85
CA MET A 159 2.99 4.98 -17.27
C MET A 159 2.83 6.50 -17.14
N PRO A 160 2.62 7.24 -18.26
CA PRO A 160 2.44 8.70 -18.21
C PRO A 160 1.22 9.13 -17.40
N SER A 161 0.16 8.32 -17.40
CA SER A 161 -1.07 8.58 -16.63
C SER A 161 -0.89 8.54 -15.11
N LEU A 162 0.17 7.89 -14.62
CA LEU A 162 0.50 7.82 -13.20
C LEU A 162 1.59 8.82 -12.82
N ARG A 163 2.30 9.41 -13.79
CA ARG A 163 3.38 10.36 -13.53
C ARG A 163 2.83 11.62 -12.89
N PHE A 164 3.35 11.92 -11.70
CA PHE A 164 3.26 13.28 -11.16
C PHE A 164 4.14 14.20 -12.01
N GLU A 165 3.66 15.42 -12.27
CA GLU A 165 4.42 16.50 -12.91
C GLU A 165 4.82 17.55 -11.85
N PRO A 166 5.95 17.40 -11.13
CA PRO A 166 6.39 18.38 -10.14
C PRO A 166 6.65 19.77 -10.74
N GLY A 167 6.99 19.82 -12.04
CA GLY A 167 7.33 21.05 -12.76
C GLY A 167 6.21 22.09 -12.79
N LYS A 168 4.94 21.67 -12.81
CA LYS A 168 3.79 22.59 -12.80
C LYS A 168 3.56 23.29 -11.45
N VAL A 169 4.15 22.78 -10.37
CA VAL A 169 4.02 23.35 -9.02
C VAL A 169 5.19 24.28 -8.70
N LEU A 170 6.40 23.98 -9.18
CA LEU A 170 7.59 24.79 -8.95
C LEU A 170 7.72 25.97 -9.93
N MET A 171 7.12 25.85 -11.12
CA MET A 171 6.99 26.93 -12.09
C MET A 171 5.51 27.06 -12.47
N PRO A 172 4.76 28.00 -11.87
CA PRO A 172 3.46 28.35 -12.40
C PRO A 172 3.65 28.75 -13.87
N PRO A 173 2.79 28.32 -14.81
CA PRO A 173 2.86 28.83 -16.17
C PRO A 173 2.80 30.35 -16.10
N GLU A 174 3.76 31.04 -16.73
CA GLU A 174 3.68 32.49 -16.90
C GLU A 174 2.29 32.80 -17.44
N GLN A 175 1.50 33.57 -16.68
CA GLN A 175 0.22 34.06 -17.17
C GLN A 175 0.54 34.79 -18.47
N LEU A 176 0.14 34.20 -19.59
CA LEU A 176 0.20 34.85 -20.89
C LEU A 176 -0.66 36.11 -20.74
N GLN A 177 -0.01 37.25 -20.56
CA GLN A 177 -0.68 38.55 -20.54
C GLN A 177 -1.40 38.66 -21.87
N ALA A 178 -2.73 38.62 -21.81
CA ALA A 178 -3.59 38.88 -22.94
C ALA A 178 -3.26 40.28 -23.47
N PHE A 179 -2.90 40.35 -24.75
CA PHE A 179 -2.96 41.57 -25.55
C PHE A 179 -4.16 41.44 -26.50
#